data_AF-A0A930TIQ5-F1
#
_entry.id   AF-A0A930TIQ5-F1
#
_cell.length_a   1.000
_cell.length_b   1.000
_cell.length_c   1.000
_cell.angle_alpha   90.00
_cell.angle_beta   90.00
_cell.angle_gamma   90.00
#
_symmetry.space_group_name_H-M   'P 1'
#
loop_
_entity.id
_entity.type
_entity.pdbx_description
1 polymer ?
#
loop_
_entity_poly.entity_id
_entity_poly.type
_entity_poly.pdbx_seq_one_letter_code
_entity_poly.pdbx_strand_id
1 'polypeptide(L)' 'MKAVYSHRVSIALLVSGVISMGVALAWFYIGQPLLNHLQQSTIYPAGIPWLQNEQECSASGRTWEDDTCWDAEHDPNF' A
#
# COMPACT_ATOMS: atom_id res chain seq x y z
N MET A 1 3.05 -52.75 -10.83
CA MET A 1 4.07 -51.87 -10.20
C MET A 1 4.13 -50.46 -10.81
N LYS A 2 4.02 -50.27 -12.14
CA LYS A 2 4.10 -48.94 -12.79
C LYS A 2 2.98 -47.94 -12.40
N ALA A 3 1.74 -48.39 -12.25
CA ALA A 3 0.60 -47.52 -11.94
C ALA A 3 0.67 -46.91 -10.52
N VAL A 4 1.03 -47.72 -9.51
CA VAL A 4 1.21 -47.25 -8.12
C VAL A 4 2.38 -46.26 -8.01
N TYR A 5 3.45 -46.48 -8.78
CA TYR A 5 4.58 -45.55 -8.86
C TYR A 5 4.16 -44.22 -9.50
N SER A 6 3.41 -44.26 -10.60
CA SER A 6 2.87 -43.06 -11.26
C SER A 6 1.99 -42.23 -10.33
N HIS A 7 1.08 -42.87 -9.58
CA HIS A 7 0.21 -42.17 -8.63
C HIS A 7 1.00 -41.50 -7.49
N ARG A 8 2.03 -42.17 -6.96
CA ARG A 8 2.87 -41.61 -5.90
C ARG A 8 3.67 -40.38 -6.37
N VAL A 9 4.16 -40.40 -7.60
CA VAL A 9 4.86 -39.26 -8.21
C VAL A 9 3.89 -38.09 -8.44
N SER A 10 2.68 -38.36 -8.96
CA SER A 10 1.67 -37.31 -9.15
C SER A 10 1.27 -36.63 -7.84
N ILE A 11 1.08 -37.39 -6.76
CA ILE A 11 0.76 -36.84 -5.44
C ILE A 11 1.92 -35.98 -4.91
N ALA A 12 3.17 -36.43 -5.06
CA ALA A 12 4.34 -35.68 -4.60
C ALA A 12 4.48 -34.32 -5.32
N LEU A 13 4.21 -34.28 -6.63
CA LEU A 13 4.23 -33.04 -7.41
C LEU A 13 3.16 -32.05 -6.94
N LEU A 14 1.93 -32.51 -6.74
CA LEU A 14 0.84 -31.67 -6.23
C LEU A 14 1.14 -31.08 -4.85
N VAL A 15 1.66 -31.91 -3.93
CA VAL A 15 2.03 -31.47 -2.58
C VAL A 15 3.15 -30.42 -2.64
N SER A 16 4.18 -30.64 -3.45
CA SER A 16 5.27 -29.66 -3.61
C SER A 16 4.78 -28.33 -4.18
N GLY A 17 3.81 -28.36 -5.11
CA GLY A 17 3.20 -27.15 -5.68
C GLY A 17 2.38 -26.36 -4.67
N VAL A 18 1.63 -27.04 -3.80
CA VAL A 18 0.87 -26.39 -2.72
C VAL A 18 1.81 -25.74 -1.70
N ILE A 19 2.90 -26.43 -1.34
CA ILE A 19 3.89 -25.92 -0.40
C ILE A 19 4.61 -24.71 -0.98
N SER A 20 5.07 -24.77 -2.24
CA SER A 20 5.78 -23.66 -2.86
C SER A 20 4.89 -22.43 -3.02
N MET A 21 3.61 -22.61 -3.36
CA MET A 21 2.62 -21.54 -3.40
C MET A 21 2.44 -20.90 -2.01
N GLY A 22 2.29 -21.71 -0.97
CA GLY A 22 2.15 -21.21 0.41
C GLY A 22 3.37 -20.42 0.87
N VAL A 23 4.58 -20.89 0.53
CA VAL A 23 5.83 -20.18 0.82
C VAL A 23 5.89 -18.85 0.07
N ALA A 24 5.55 -18.81 -1.22
CA ALA A 24 5.53 -17.57 -2.00
C ALA A 24 4.55 -16.53 -1.43
N LEU A 25 3.36 -16.96 -1.03
CA LEU A 25 2.38 -16.09 -0.38
C LEU A 25 2.91 -15.56 0.95
N ALA A 26 3.51 -16.41 1.79
CA ALA A 26 4.09 -15.99 3.06
C ALA A 26 5.19 -14.93 2.87
N TRP A 27 6.10 -15.10 1.90
CA TRP A 27 7.11 -14.10 1.57
C TRP A 27 6.49 -12.76 1.15
N PHE A 28 5.42 -12.79 0.36
CA PHE A 28 4.71 -11.57 -0.05
C PHE A 28 4.05 -10.88 1.16
N TYR A 29 3.32 -11.61 2.01
CA TYR A 29 2.69 -11.05 3.20
C TYR A 29 3.69 -10.49 4.21
N ILE A 30 4.87 -11.11 4.37
CA ILE A 30 5.93 -10.62 5.26
C ILE A 30 6.63 -9.38 4.68
N GLY A 31 6.78 -9.29 3.35
CA GLY A 31 7.44 -8.15 2.69
C GLY A 31 6.58 -6.89 2.53
N GLN A 32 5.26 -7.04 2.53
CA GLN A 32 4.29 -5.94 2.35
C GLN A 32 4.47 -4.75 3.32
N PRO A 33 4.68 -4.93 4.64
CA PRO A 33 4.81 -3.81 5.57
C PRO A 33 6.01 -2.89 5.26
N LEU A 34 7.12 -3.45 4.79
CA LEU A 34 8.30 -2.66 4.44
C LEU A 34 8.05 -1.79 3.21
N LEU A 35 7.41 -2.35 2.18
CA LEU A 35 7.03 -1.60 0.99
C LEU A 35 6.01 -0.49 1.34
N ASN A 36 5.02 -0.78 2.18
CA ASN A 36 4.05 0.21 2.64
C ASN A 36 4.73 1.35 3.43
N HIS A 37 5.74 1.05 4.25
CA HIS A 37 6.48 2.07 4.98
C HIS A 37 7.31 2.96 4.06
N LEU A 38 7.98 2.38 3.06
CA LEU A 38 8.74 3.16 2.06
C LEU A 38 7.84 4.02 1.17
N GLN A 39 6.57 3.66 1.02
CA GLN A 39 5.60 4.38 0.19
C GLN A 39 4.75 5.39 0.98
N GLN A 40 4.89 5.42 2.31
CA GLN A 40 4.20 6.38 3.15
C GLN A 40 4.87 7.75 3.02
N SER A 41 4.53 8.46 1.94
CA SER A 41 4.69 9.91 1.87
C SER A 41 3.82 10.47 2.99
N THR A 42 4.46 10.90 4.05
CA THR A 42 3.79 11.50 5.19
C THR A 42 3.42 12.92 4.77
N ILE A 43 2.25 13.08 4.16
CA ILE A 43 1.67 14.40 3.87
C ILE A 43 1.19 14.99 5.19
N TYR A 44 1.71 16.16 5.58
CA TYR A 44 1.22 16.89 6.76
C TYR A 44 0.44 18.10 6.29
N PRO A 45 -0.90 18.00 6.24
CA PRO A 45 -1.71 19.13 5.82
C PRO A 45 -1.56 20.27 6.82
N ALA A 46 -1.32 21.47 6.32
CA ALA A 46 -1.24 22.69 7.11
C ALA A 46 -2.40 23.63 6.77
N GLY A 47 -3.01 24.23 7.79
CA GLY A 47 -4.05 25.25 7.59
C GLY A 47 -3.43 26.60 7.21
N ILE A 48 -4.04 27.30 6.24
CA ILE A 48 -3.59 28.61 5.78
C ILE A 48 -4.43 29.73 6.41
N PRO A 49 -3.87 30.52 7.36
CA PRO A 49 -4.66 31.47 8.14
C PRO A 49 -5.10 32.73 7.38
N TRP A 50 -4.43 33.08 6.28
CA TRP A 50 -4.78 34.26 5.48
C TRP A 50 -5.81 33.97 4.38
N LEU A 51 -6.08 32.69 4.06
CA LEU A 51 -7.12 32.29 3.11
C LEU A 51 -8.36 31.84 3.89
N GLN A 52 -9.27 32.78 4.15
CA GLN A 52 -10.49 32.57 4.94
C GLN A 52 -11.75 32.45 4.06
N ASN A 53 -11.56 32.24 2.75
CA ASN A 53 -12.60 32.16 1.75
C ASN A 53 -12.37 30.92 0.88
N GLU A 54 -13.41 30.10 0.73
CA GLU A 54 -13.42 28.93 -0.17
C GLU A 54 -12.98 29.29 -1.60
N GLN A 55 -13.48 30.39 -2.18
CA GLN A 55 -13.14 30.80 -3.54
C GLN A 55 -11.66 31.12 -3.71
N GLU A 56 -11.05 31.79 -2.74
CA GLU A 56 -9.62 32.10 -2.78
C GLU A 56 -8.78 30.84 -2.56
N CYS A 57 -9.22 29.96 -1.66
CA CYS A 57 -8.58 28.68 -1.41
C CYS A 57 -8.57 27.79 -2.67
N SER A 58 -9.74 27.58 -3.27
CA SER A 58 -9.89 26.78 -4.48
C SER A 58 -9.17 27.40 -5.68
N ALA A 59 -9.19 28.73 -5.83
CA ALA A 59 -8.45 29.42 -6.89
C ALA A 59 -6.93 29.24 -6.76
N SER A 60 -6.43 29.00 -5.55
CA SER A 60 -5.02 28.71 -5.29
C SER A 60 -4.61 27.25 -5.53
N GLY A 61 -5.55 26.39 -5.92
CA GLY A 61 -5.33 24.96 -6.12
C GLY A 61 -5.32 24.12 -4.83
N ARG A 62 -5.82 24.68 -3.73
CA ARG A 62 -5.85 24.04 -2.40
C ARG A 62 -7.24 23.53 -2.04
N THR A 63 -7.31 22.75 -0.96
CA THR A 63 -8.57 22.12 -0.51
C THR A 63 -9.21 22.96 0.58
N TRP A 64 -10.51 23.27 0.45
CA TRP A 64 -11.30 23.92 1.50
C TRP A 64 -12.09 22.86 2.26
N GLU A 65 -11.89 22.76 3.58
CA GLU A 65 -12.57 21.79 4.44
C GLU A 65 -12.66 22.35 5.88
N ASP A 66 -13.83 22.21 6.52
CA ASP A 66 -14.07 22.68 7.90
C ASP A 66 -13.69 24.16 8.15
N ASP A 67 -14.17 25.04 7.27
CA ASP A 67 -13.88 26.49 7.30
C ASP A 67 -12.37 26.84 7.29
N THR A 68 -11.54 25.90 6.83
CA THR A 68 -10.09 26.02 6.77
C THR A 68 -9.59 25.69 5.37
N CYS A 69 -8.65 26.49 4.87
CA CYS A 69 -7.93 26.18 3.65
C CYS A 69 -6.72 25.28 3.99
N TRP A 70 -6.67 24.08 3.43
CA TRP A 70 -5.64 23.08 3.66
C TRP A 70 -4.62 23.02 2.54
N ASP A 71 -3.35 23.10 2.91
CA ASP A 71 -2.20 22.87 2.06
C ASP A 71 -1.63 21.46 2.32
N ALA A 72 -1.75 20.57 1.33
CA ALA A 72 -1.30 19.18 1.41
C ALA A 72 0.13 18.98 0.86
N GLU A 73 0.85 20.05 0.56
CA GLU A 73 2.14 19.99 -0.16
C GLU A 73 3.36 19.98 0.77
N HIS A 74 3.16 19.85 2.09
CA HIS A 74 4.24 19.89 3.07
C HIS A 74 4.81 18.49 3.41
N ASP A 75 6.10 18.34 3.15
CA ASP A 75 6.97 17.27 3.67
C ASP A 75 7.34 17.60 5.13
N PRO A 76 7.23 16.66 6.10
CA PRO A 76 7.61 16.92 7.50
C PRO A 76 9.09 17.23 7.70
N ASN A 77 9.93 16.93 6.72
CA ASN A 77 11.36 17.13 6.79
C ASN A 77 11.79 18.54 6.33
N PHE A 78 10.85 19.44 6.03
CA PHE A 78 11.14 20.83 5.64
C PHE A 78 10.45 21.85 6.55
#